data_AF-F4PCM4-F1
#
_entry.id   AF-F4PCM4-F1
#
_cell.length_a   1.000
_cell.length_b   1.000
_cell.length_c   1.000
_cell.angle_alpha   90.00
_cell.angle_beta   90.00
_cell.angle_gamma   90.00
#
_symmetry.space_group_name_H-M   'P 1'
#
loop_
_entity.id
_entity.type
_entity.pdbx_description
1 polymer ?
#
loop_
_entity_poly.entity_id
_entity_poly.type
_entity_poly.pdbx_seq_one_letter_code
_entity_poly.pdbx_strand_id
1 'polypeptide(L)' 'NRALKNCHPKCINSEYHDGELHKGESVCVDRCVSKFLSVNIFILKKFQKSQE' A
#
# COMPACT_ATOMS: atom_id res chain seq x y z
N ASN A 1 -0.14 11.40 1.24
CA ASN A 1 -0.34 10.68 -0.05
C ASN A 1 0.72 9.62 -0.40
N ARG A 2 1.58 9.14 0.52
CA ARG A 2 2.59 8.10 0.21
C ARG A 2 1.99 6.71 -0.01
N ALA A 3 0.99 6.32 0.79
CA ALA A 3 0.30 5.04 0.64
C ALA A 3 -0.36 4.91 -0.74
N LEU A 4 -1.09 5.95 -1.19
CA LEU A 4 -1.72 5.98 -2.51
C LEU A 4 -0.70 5.78 -3.65
N LYS A 5 0.41 6.52 -3.63
CA LYS A 5 1.48 6.40 -4.64
C LYS A 5 2.11 5.00 -4.70
N ASN A 6 2.07 4.26 -3.60
CA ASN A 6 2.63 2.90 -3.54
C ASN A 6 1.59 1.84 -3.88
N CYS A 7 0.35 1.99 -3.42
CA CYS A 7 -0.69 0.98 -3.58
C CYS A 7 -1.41 1.04 -4.92
N HIS A 8 -1.58 2.23 -5.50
CA HIS A 8 -2.21 2.38 -6.81
C HIS A 8 -1.51 1.54 -7.89
N PRO A 9 -0.20 1.69 -8.17
CA PRO A 9 0.47 0.89 -9.20
C PRO A 9 0.64 -0.60 -8.82
N LYS A 10 0.35 -0.99 -7.58
CA LYS A 10 0.42 -2.40 -7.13
C LYS A 10 -0.90 -3.15 -7.32
N CYS A 11 -2.01 -2.43 -7.32
CA CYS A 11 -3.34 -3.02 -7.23
C CYS A 11 -4.27 -2.63 -8.37
N ILE A 12 -4.02 -1.50 -9.03
CA ILE A 12 -4.84 -1.01 -10.13
C ILE A 12 -4.05 -1.19 -11.42
N ASN A 13 -4.65 -1.86 -12.41
CA ASN A 13 -4.03 -2.00 -13.72
C ASN A 13 -4.02 -0.65 -14.45
N SER A 14 -2.96 -0.39 -15.21
CA SER A 14 -2.90 0.77 -16.11
C SER A 14 -3.86 0.62 -17.30
N GLU A 15 -4.20 -0.62 -17.66
CA GLU A 15 -5.24 -0.93 -18.65
C GLU A 15 -6.60 -0.98 -17.96
N TYR A 16 -7.35 0.13 -18.07
CA TYR A 16 -8.70 0.24 -17.54
C TYR A 16 -9.70 -0.32 -18.54
N HIS A 17 -10.43 -1.36 -18.14
CA HIS A 17 -11.52 -1.92 -18.94
C HIS A 17 -12.87 -1.23 -18.63
N ASP A 18 -13.03 -0.78 -17.39
CA ASP A 18 -14.21 -0.12 -16.83
C ASP A 18 -13.80 0.89 -15.73
N GLY A 19 -14.77 1.69 -15.28
CA GLY A 19 -14.55 2.74 -14.27
C GLY A 19 -14.78 2.28 -12.82
N GLU A 20 -15.08 1.00 -12.62
CA GLU A 20 -15.35 0.42 -11.30
C GLU A 20 -14.18 -0.45 -10.85
N LEU A 21 -13.97 -0.48 -9.53
CA LEU A 21 -12.98 -1.37 -8.93
C LEU A 21 -13.51 -2.80 -8.91
N HIS A 22 -12.76 -3.71 -9.52
CA HIS A 22 -13.09 -5.13 -9.43
C HIS A 22 -12.85 -5.63 -8.00
N LYS A 23 -13.55 -6.70 -7.61
CA LYS A 23 -13.38 -7.28 -6.26
C LYS A 23 -11.92 -7.58 -5.92
N GLY A 24 -11.12 -7.99 -6.91
CA GLY A 24 -9.69 -8.23 -6.76
C GLY A 24 -8.90 -6.96 -6.44
N GLU A 25 -9.18 -5.86 -7.13
CA GLU A 25 -8.52 -4.57 -6.92
C GLU A 25 -8.88 -3.98 -5.56
N SER A 26 -10.16 -4.01 -5.19
CA SER A 26 -10.64 -3.56 -3.87
C SER A 26 -9.93 -4.32 -2.73
N VAL A 27 -9.92 -5.65 -2.78
CA VAL A 27 -9.24 -6.48 -1.76
C VAL A 27 -7.73 -6.28 -1.79
N CYS A 28 -7.14 -6.04 -2.96
CA CYS A 28 -5.71 -5.74 -3.06
C CYS A 28 -5.37 -4.43 -2.36
N VAL A 29 -6.15 -3.36 -2.58
CA VAL A 29 -5.92 -2.04 -1.98
C VAL A 29 -5.95 -2.13 -0.46
N ASP A 30 -6.93 -2.81 0.12
CA ASP A 30 -7.04 -3.01 1.58
C ASP A 30 -5.79 -3.71 2.14
N ARG A 31 -5.38 -4.82 1.50
CA ARG A 31 -4.18 -5.57 1.90
C ARG A 31 -2.91 -4.74 1.72
N CYS A 32 -2.83 -3.94 0.66
CA CYS A 32 -1.66 -3.11 0.38
C CYS A 32 -1.49 -2.03 1.45
N VAL A 33 -2.55 -1.32 1.81
CA VAL A 33 -2.50 -0.26 2.83
C VAL A 33 -2.12 -0.86 4.18
N SER A 34 -2.71 -2.00 4.55
CA SER A 34 -2.35 -2.73 5.77
C SER A 34 -0.85 -3.04 5.82
N LYS A 35 -0.30 -3.65 4.77
CA LYS A 35 1.13 -3.96 4.67
C LYS A 35 2.01 -2.71 4.70
N PHE A 36 1.63 -1.66 3.98
CA PHE A 36 2.37 -0.40 3.95
C PHE A 36 2.51 0.18 5.38
N LEU A 37 1.42 0.23 6.14
CA LEU A 37 1.46 0.73 7.51
C LEU A 37 2.29 -0.16 8.43
N SER A 38 2.12 -1.48 8.36
CA SER A 38 2.91 -2.42 9.17
C SER A 38 4.41 -2.25 8.94
N VAL A 39 4.84 -2.13 7.69
CA VAL A 39 6.26 -1.93 7.33
C VAL A 39 6.74 -0.55 7.78
N ASN A 40 5.95 0.51 7.61
CA ASN A 40 6.34 1.84 8.09
C ASN A 40 6.55 1.85 9.61
N ILE A 41 5.64 1.24 10.38
CA ILE A 41 5.78 1.12 11.84
C ILE A 41 7.04 0.33 12.19
N PHE A 42 7.31 -0.76 11.49
CA PHE A 42 8.52 -1.56 11.71
C PHE A 42 9.80 -0.74 11.45
N ILE A 43 9.86 -0.01 10.33
CA ILE A 43 11.00 0.85 9.99
C ILE A 43 11.19 1.93 11.05
N LEU A 44 10.11 2.60 11.49
CA LEU A 44 10.17 3.61 12.54
C LEU A 44 10.76 3.06 13.84
N LYS A 45 10.31 1.87 14.27
CA LYS A 45 10.85 1.19 15.46
C LYS A 45 12.32 0.83 15.32
N LYS A 46 12.76 0.43 14.12
CA LYS A 46 14.17 0.10 13.85
C LYS A 46 15.04 1.35 13.82
N PHE A 47 14.55 2.42 13.22
CA PHE A 47 15.26 3.70 13.16
C PHE A 47 15.49 4.31 14.54
N GLN A 48 14.50 4.20 15.45
CA GLN A 48 14.66 4.68 16.82
C GLN A 48 15.77 3.92 17.58
N LYS A 49 15.84 2.60 17.42
CA LYS A 49 16.86 1.75 18.07
C LYS A 49 18.28 1.96 17.52
N SER A 50 18.43 2.49 16.31
CA SER A 50 19.75 2.74 15.71
C SER A 50 20.36 4.08 16.08
N GLN A 51 19.63 4.92 16.82
CA GLN A 51 20.09 6.24 17.30
C GLN A 51 20.53 6.20 18.78
N GLU A 52 20.51 5.02 19.39
CA GLU A 52 21.08 4.70 20.71
C GLU A 52 22.43 4.00 20.52
#